data_AF-A0AAW1CLI8-F1
#
_entry.id   AF-A0AAW1CLI8-F1
#
_cell.length_a   1.000
_cell.length_b   1.000
_cell.length_c   1.000
_cell.angle_alpha   90.00
_cell.angle_beta   90.00
_cell.angle_gamma   90.00
#
_symmetry.space_group_name_H-M   'P 1'
#
loop_
_entity.id
_entity.type
_entity.pdbx_description
1 polymer ?
#
loop_
_entity_poly.entity_id
_entity_poly.type
_entity_poly.pdbx_seq_one_letter_code
_entity_poly.pdbx_strand_id
1 'polypeptide(L)'
;MYNSFKSVSNIENFGFLNHLNTEELRSVFDDEQRLEELVKDVKQCKDIEKEKEMLLVSNRSLAEYNLNKEPLLLVLKKQVLELSEICDNLYKSIEEKFNNTAPRGGTSNLETKLSCLQMATQEMEEESEATAESFLDGSIELDDFLEKFMQKRKLMHLRKVKTDKMKEILNEMNSYRAPYPPANFYLSQISNLNGAMRPMY
;
A
#
# COMPACT_ATOMS: atom_id res chain seq x y z
N MET A 1 -14.23 -27.77 23.39
CA MET A 1 -14.70 -28.78 24.36
C MET A 1 -14.19 -28.36 25.73
N TYR A 2 -15.02 -27.68 26.51
CA TYR A 2 -14.68 -27.31 27.90
C TYR A 2 -14.77 -28.57 28.75
N ASN A 3 -13.63 -29.18 29.05
CA ASN A 3 -13.59 -30.21 30.09
C ASN A 3 -13.88 -29.51 31.42
N SER A 4 -15.03 -29.85 32.00
CA SER A 4 -15.40 -29.50 33.36
C SER A 4 -14.26 -29.96 34.27
N PHE A 5 -13.55 -29.00 34.86
CA PHE A 5 -12.72 -29.24 36.03
C PHE A 5 -13.64 -29.81 37.11
N LYS A 6 -13.72 -31.15 37.23
CA LYS A 6 -14.28 -31.77 38.43
C LYS A 6 -13.41 -31.27 39.58
N SER A 7 -14.00 -30.51 40.49
CA SER A 7 -13.26 -30.01 41.63
C SER A 7 -12.68 -31.20 42.40
N VAL A 8 -11.46 -31.02 42.93
CA VAL A 8 -10.74 -31.98 43.79
C VAL A 8 -11.52 -32.26 45.10
N SER A 9 -12.70 -31.65 45.28
CA SER A 9 -13.46 -31.61 46.52
C SER A 9 -14.23 -32.90 46.85
N ASN A 10 -14.24 -33.90 45.96
CA ASN A 10 -14.87 -35.20 46.20
C ASN A 10 -13.95 -36.31 45.69
N ILE A 11 -12.92 -36.67 46.47
CA ILE A 11 -12.24 -37.96 46.34
C ILE A 11 -13.20 -39.00 46.91
N GLU A 12 -14.09 -39.53 46.06
CA GLU A 12 -15.26 -40.28 46.50
C GLU A 12 -14.95 -41.71 47.00
N ASN A 13 -13.69 -42.14 47.08
CA ASN A 13 -13.43 -43.53 47.44
C ASN A 13 -12.10 -43.79 48.17
N PHE A 14 -12.13 -43.59 49.48
CA PHE A 14 -11.17 -44.17 50.44
C PHE A 14 -11.64 -45.54 50.97
N GLY A 15 -12.39 -46.32 50.18
CA GLY A 15 -12.95 -47.61 50.60
C GLY A 15 -11.91 -48.63 51.08
N PHE A 16 -10.63 -48.45 50.70
CA PHE A 16 -9.51 -49.25 51.18
C PHE A 16 -9.21 -49.06 52.67
N LEU A 17 -9.55 -47.90 53.27
CA LEU A 17 -9.39 -47.66 54.70
C LEU A 17 -10.29 -48.55 55.56
N ASN A 18 -11.44 -49.00 55.01
CA ASN A 18 -12.34 -49.92 55.71
C ASN A 18 -11.76 -51.34 55.89
N HIS A 19 -10.64 -51.64 55.24
CA HIS A 19 -10.01 -52.96 55.24
C HIS A 19 -8.76 -53.00 56.15
N LEU A 20 -8.44 -51.88 56.81
CA LEU A 20 -7.31 -51.74 57.73
C LEU A 20 -7.78 -51.92 59.18
N ASN A 21 -6.95 -52.57 60.00
CA ASN A 21 -7.24 -52.73 61.43
C ASN A 21 -6.85 -51.48 62.24
N THR A 22 -7.29 -51.37 63.50
CA THR A 22 -7.11 -50.16 64.33
C THR A 22 -5.65 -49.74 64.51
N GLU A 23 -4.72 -50.68 64.63
CA GLU A 23 -3.28 -50.40 64.73
C GLU A 23 -2.70 -49.89 63.40
N GLU A 24 -3.17 -50.43 62.27
CA GLU A 24 -2.75 -50.02 60.93
C GLU A 24 -3.27 -48.63 60.58
N LEU A 25 -4.54 -48.34 60.89
CA LEU A 25 -5.14 -47.02 60.75
C LEU A 25 -4.41 -45.97 61.58
N ARG A 26 -4.02 -46.32 62.82
CA ARG A 26 -3.23 -45.42 63.67
C ARG A 26 -1.84 -45.17 63.09
N SER A 27 -1.20 -46.21 62.56
CA SER A 27 0.11 -46.06 61.89
C SER A 27 0.04 -45.21 60.61
N VAL A 28 -1.07 -45.26 59.86
CA VAL A 28 -1.29 -44.44 58.66
C VAL A 28 -1.66 -42.99 59.05
N PHE A 29 -2.34 -42.80 60.17
CA PHE A 29 -2.66 -41.47 60.69
C PHE A 29 -1.43 -40.74 61.25
N ASP A 30 -0.53 -41.48 61.92
CA ASP A 30 0.69 -40.94 62.52
C ASP A 30 1.82 -40.74 61.48
N ASP A 31 1.71 -41.33 60.28
CA ASP A 31 2.69 -41.24 59.18
C ASP A 31 2.05 -40.63 57.91
N GLU A 32 2.25 -39.32 57.74
CA GLU A 32 1.73 -38.54 56.61
C GLU A 32 2.27 -39.01 55.26
N GLN A 33 3.52 -39.51 55.20
CA GLN A 33 4.11 -40.02 53.94
C GLN A 33 3.41 -41.30 53.50
N ARG A 34 3.13 -42.19 54.46
CA ARG A 34 2.38 -43.42 54.20
C ARG A 34 0.95 -43.15 53.75
N LEU A 35 0.29 -42.14 54.34
CA LEU A 35 -1.02 -41.69 53.89
C LEU A 35 -0.97 -41.14 52.46
N GLU A 36 0.05 -40.33 52.12
CA GLU A 36 0.24 -39.77 50.79
C GLU A 36 0.44 -40.87 49.72
N GLU A 37 1.21 -41.91 50.04
CA GLU A 37 1.40 -43.08 49.16
C GLU A 37 0.07 -43.81 48.88
N LEU A 38 -0.72 -44.06 49.93
CA LEU A 38 -2.04 -44.69 49.79
C LEU A 38 -3.01 -43.83 48.98
N VAL A 39 -2.94 -42.50 49.13
CA VAL A 39 -3.76 -41.55 48.36
C VAL A 39 -3.33 -41.53 46.89
N LYS A 40 -2.02 -41.53 46.59
CA LYS A 40 -1.49 -41.65 45.21
C LYS A 40 -1.97 -42.94 44.55
N ASP A 41 -2.21 -43.98 45.34
CA ASP A 41 -2.71 -45.26 44.84
C ASP A 41 -4.20 -45.29 44.48
N VAL A 42 -4.97 -44.27 44.89
CA VAL A 42 -6.37 -44.12 44.52
C VAL A 42 -6.51 -43.94 43.01
N LYS A 43 -7.41 -44.72 42.40
CA LYS A 43 -7.64 -44.73 40.95
C LYS A 43 -7.86 -43.32 40.37
N GLN A 44 -8.65 -42.48 41.06
CA GLN A 44 -8.88 -41.09 40.66
C GLN A 44 -7.59 -40.26 40.63
N CYS A 45 -6.70 -40.41 41.61
CA CYS A 45 -5.39 -39.74 41.64
C CYS A 45 -4.48 -40.23 40.51
N LYS A 46 -4.45 -41.54 40.23
CA LYS A 46 -3.71 -42.09 39.08
C LYS A 46 -4.25 -41.61 37.73
N ASP A 47 -5.57 -41.56 37.58
CA ASP A 47 -6.21 -41.08 36.35
C ASP A 47 -5.88 -39.60 36.10
N ILE A 48 -5.90 -38.76 37.15
CA ILE A 48 -5.51 -37.34 37.08
C ILE A 48 -4.02 -37.20 36.76
N GLU A 49 -3.14 -37.95 37.43
CA GLU A 49 -1.70 -37.86 37.17
C GLU A 49 -1.37 -38.30 35.73
N LYS A 50 -2.04 -39.35 35.23
CA LYS A 50 -1.93 -39.77 33.84
C LYS A 50 -2.45 -38.71 32.87
N GLU A 51 -3.57 -38.05 33.16
CA GLU A 51 -4.08 -36.95 32.34
C GLU A 51 -3.09 -35.77 32.31
N LYS A 52 -2.53 -35.41 33.47
CA LYS A 52 -1.48 -34.39 33.59
C LYS A 52 -0.25 -34.76 32.76
N GLU A 53 0.24 -36.00 32.83
CA GLU A 53 1.37 -36.46 32.02
C GLU A 53 1.06 -36.37 30.51
N MET A 54 -0.12 -36.84 30.09
CA MET A 54 -0.55 -36.74 28.69
C MET A 54 -0.62 -35.28 28.22
N LEU A 55 -1.16 -34.38 29.04
CA LEU A 55 -1.22 -32.95 28.73
C LEU A 55 0.18 -32.32 28.67
N LEU A 56 1.09 -32.68 29.58
CA LEU A 56 2.48 -32.21 29.55
C LEU A 56 3.20 -32.66 28.29
N VAL A 57 3.06 -33.93 27.91
CA VAL A 57 3.64 -34.46 26.67
C VAL A 57 3.06 -33.76 25.44
N SER A 58 1.73 -33.55 25.42
CA SER A 58 1.06 -32.85 24.32
C SER A 58 1.50 -31.39 24.23
N ASN A 59 1.58 -30.68 25.36
CA ASN A 59 2.00 -29.28 25.41
C ASN A 59 3.46 -29.15 24.96
N ARG A 60 4.34 -30.03 25.44
CA ARG A 60 5.74 -30.09 25.01
C ARG A 60 5.86 -30.31 23.51
N SER A 61 5.13 -31.29 22.97
CA SER A 61 5.15 -31.59 21.53
C SER A 61 4.68 -30.39 20.69
N LEU A 62 3.66 -29.66 21.18
CA LEU A 62 3.16 -28.46 20.52
C LEU A 62 4.16 -27.30 20.60
N ALA A 63 4.81 -27.12 21.76
CA ALA A 63 5.86 -26.12 21.94
C ALA A 63 7.05 -26.39 21.02
N GLU A 64 7.52 -27.64 20.95
CA GLU A 64 8.59 -28.06 20.04
C GLU A 64 8.19 -27.84 18.57
N TYR A 65 6.96 -28.18 18.19
CA TYR A 65 6.44 -27.88 16.85
C TYR A 65 6.43 -26.38 16.53
N ASN A 66 5.96 -25.54 17.47
CA ASN A 66 5.92 -24.09 17.30
C ASN A 66 7.33 -23.49 17.17
N LEU A 67 8.27 -23.94 18.00
CA LEU A 67 9.67 -23.53 17.91
C LEU A 67 10.29 -23.93 16.57
N ASN A 68 9.94 -25.10 16.03
CA ASN A 68 10.41 -25.52 14.71
C ASN A 68 9.85 -24.67 13.55
N LYS A 69 8.76 -23.91 13.76
CA LYS A 69 8.21 -22.99 12.75
C LYS A 69 8.86 -21.60 12.78
N GLU A 70 9.42 -21.20 13.91
CA GLU A 70 10.10 -19.92 14.06
C GLU A 70 11.15 -19.62 12.98
N PRO A 71 12.10 -20.53 12.65
CA PRO A 71 13.11 -20.23 11.63
C PRO A 71 12.50 -19.99 10.25
N LEU A 72 11.46 -20.75 9.88
CA LEU A 72 10.75 -20.55 8.62
C LEU A 72 10.03 -19.20 8.60
N LEU A 73 9.33 -18.85 9.68
CA LEU A 73 8.65 -17.55 9.81
C LEU A 73 9.63 -16.38 9.72
N LEU A 74 10.81 -16.49 10.33
CA LEU A 74 11.85 -15.47 10.24
C LEU A 74 12.35 -15.28 8.81
N VAL A 75 12.57 -16.38 8.06
CA VAL A 75 12.97 -16.32 6.65
C VAL A 75 11.88 -15.66 5.80
N LEU A 76 10.62 -16.09 5.93
CA LEU A 76 9.52 -15.49 5.18
C LEU A 76 9.35 -14.01 5.52
N LYS A 77 9.43 -13.63 6.80
CA LYS A 77 9.35 -12.23 7.23
C LYS A 77 10.44 -11.40 6.57
N LYS A 78 11.67 -11.92 6.52
CA LYS A 78 12.79 -11.24 5.85
C LYS A 78 12.52 -11.06 4.35
N GLN A 79 12.06 -12.12 3.67
CA GLN A 79 11.72 -12.05 2.24
C GLN A 79 10.61 -11.03 1.94
N VAL A 80 9.59 -10.96 2.79
CA VAL A 80 8.51 -9.97 2.65
C VAL A 80 9.05 -8.55 2.80
N LEU A 81 9.93 -8.30 3.76
CA LEU A 81 10.56 -6.99 3.93
C LEU A 81 11.43 -6.62 2.72
N GLU A 82 12.25 -7.55 2.23
CA GLU A 82 13.07 -7.34 1.04
C GLU A 82 12.20 -7.02 -0.20
N LEU A 83 11.12 -7.78 -0.41
CA LEU A 83 10.18 -7.52 -1.51
C LEU A 83 9.46 -6.18 -1.35
N SER A 84 9.05 -5.81 -0.13
CA SER A 84 8.44 -4.51 0.14
C SER A 84 9.39 -3.37 -0.21
N GLU A 85 10.66 -3.47 0.18
CA GLU A 85 11.67 -2.46 -0.13
C GLU A 85 11.92 -2.35 -1.64
N ILE A 86 11.96 -3.48 -2.35
CA ILE A 86 12.06 -3.49 -3.83
C ILE A 86 10.85 -2.79 -4.44
N CYS A 87 9.64 -3.09 -3.98
CA CYS A 87 8.41 -2.44 -4.45
C CYS A 87 8.44 -0.93 -4.22
N ASP A 88 8.86 -0.47 -3.04
CA ASP A 88 8.97 0.95 -2.71
C ASP A 88 10.00 1.65 -3.61
N ASN A 89 11.13 1.01 -3.87
CA ASN A 89 12.17 1.55 -4.75
C ASN A 89 11.71 1.61 -6.21
N LEU A 90 11.01 0.58 -6.69
CA LEU A 90 10.39 0.58 -8.02
C LEU A 90 9.33 1.67 -8.14
N TYR A 91 8.50 1.84 -7.10
CA TYR A 91 7.49 2.90 -7.07
C TYR A 91 8.13 4.28 -7.17
N LYS A 92 9.17 4.57 -6.37
CA LYS A 92 9.94 5.82 -6.47
C LYS A 92 10.56 6.02 -7.85
N SER A 93 11.11 4.96 -8.46
CA SER A 93 11.66 5.05 -9.82
C SER A 93 10.59 5.33 -10.87
N ILE A 94 9.42 4.71 -10.74
CA ILE A 94 8.27 4.99 -11.61
C ILE A 94 7.78 6.41 -11.40
N GLU A 95 7.66 6.88 -10.17
CA GLU A 95 7.26 8.25 -9.84
C GLU A 95 8.26 9.28 -10.40
N GLU A 96 9.56 9.02 -10.28
CA GLU A 96 10.60 9.88 -10.85
C GLU A 96 10.52 9.91 -12.38
N LYS A 97 10.41 8.74 -13.03
CA LYS A 97 10.23 8.66 -14.48
C LYS A 97 8.92 9.30 -14.91
N PHE A 98 7.84 9.09 -14.16
CA PHE A 98 6.57 9.73 -14.40
C PHE A 98 6.72 11.24 -14.26
N ASN A 99 7.38 11.79 -13.25
CA ASN A 99 7.57 13.24 -13.13
C ASN A 99 8.50 13.82 -14.22
N ASN A 100 9.48 13.05 -14.68
CA ASN A 100 10.40 13.45 -15.75
C ASN A 100 9.77 13.36 -17.16
N THR A 101 8.91 12.37 -17.39
CA THR A 101 8.19 12.14 -18.65
C THR A 101 6.78 12.72 -18.65
N ALA A 102 6.24 13.02 -17.46
CA ALA A 102 5.01 13.76 -17.24
C ALA A 102 5.18 14.98 -18.11
N PRO A 103 4.25 15.19 -19.05
CA PRO A 103 4.56 15.99 -20.19
C PRO A 103 4.73 17.42 -19.67
N ARG A 104 6.00 17.83 -19.52
CA ARG A 104 6.42 19.22 -19.66
C ARG A 104 5.93 19.75 -21.02
N GLY A 105 5.51 18.86 -21.93
CA GLY A 105 4.75 19.07 -23.16
C GLY A 105 3.25 18.74 -23.10
N GLY A 106 2.55 18.96 -21.97
CA GLY A 106 1.11 18.77 -21.88
C GLY A 106 0.33 19.72 -22.80
N THR A 107 -1.00 19.58 -22.86
CA THR A 107 -1.87 20.58 -23.52
C THR A 107 -1.54 21.98 -23.04
N SER A 108 -1.16 22.15 -21.77
CA SER A 108 -0.67 23.40 -21.19
C SER A 108 0.53 24.01 -21.93
N ASN A 109 1.51 23.20 -22.37
CA ASN A 109 2.64 23.69 -23.16
C ASN A 109 2.20 24.07 -24.59
N LEU A 110 1.29 23.30 -25.20
CA LEU A 110 0.75 23.63 -26.53
C LEU A 110 -0.11 24.90 -26.48
N GLU A 111 -0.96 25.06 -25.47
CA GLU A 111 -1.75 26.27 -25.21
C GLU A 111 -0.85 27.49 -24.95
N THR A 112 0.22 27.31 -24.17
CA THR A 112 1.21 28.38 -23.93
C THR A 112 1.90 28.79 -25.24
N LYS A 113 2.35 27.82 -26.04
CA LYS A 113 2.96 28.08 -27.36
C LYS A 113 1.98 28.76 -28.32
N LEU A 114 0.70 28.37 -28.29
CA LEU A 114 -0.34 29.00 -29.09
C LEU A 114 -0.53 30.46 -28.67
N SER A 115 -0.60 30.74 -27.38
CA SER A 115 -0.69 32.11 -26.84
C SER A 115 0.51 32.97 -27.26
N CYS A 116 1.73 32.45 -27.16
CA CYS A 116 2.93 33.14 -27.65
C CYS A 116 2.86 33.42 -29.16
N LEU A 117 2.36 32.47 -29.96
CA LEU A 117 2.21 32.65 -31.41
C LEU A 117 1.14 33.71 -31.74
N GLN A 118 0.04 33.75 -30.99
CA GLN A 118 -0.98 34.78 -31.11
C GLN A 118 -0.42 36.17 -30.81
N MET A 119 0.31 36.32 -29.70
CA MET A 119 0.97 37.57 -29.33
C MET A 119 1.95 38.03 -30.42
N ALA A 120 2.80 37.13 -30.93
CA ALA A 120 3.73 37.45 -32.01
C ALA A 120 3.03 37.70 -33.37
N THR A 121 1.77 37.28 -33.54
CA THR A 121 0.97 37.63 -34.72
C THR A 121 0.42 39.05 -34.58
N GLN A 122 -0.09 39.38 -33.40
CA GLN A 122 -0.60 40.71 -33.07
C GLN A 122 0.52 41.78 -33.13
N GLU A 123 1.69 41.49 -32.56
CA GLU A 123 2.86 42.37 -32.61
C GLU A 123 3.25 42.71 -34.07
N MET A 124 3.26 41.71 -34.96
CA MET A 124 3.54 41.95 -36.38
C MET A 124 2.43 42.73 -37.09
N GLU A 125 1.18 42.59 -36.65
CA GLU A 125 0.05 43.36 -37.17
C GLU A 125 0.21 44.83 -36.78
N GLU A 126 0.45 45.11 -35.50
CA GLU A 126 0.74 46.45 -34.97
C GLU A 126 1.97 47.08 -35.64
N GLU A 127 3.07 46.33 -35.80
CA GLU A 127 4.26 46.81 -36.51
C GLU A 127 3.99 47.11 -37.99
N SER A 128 3.10 46.35 -38.63
CA SER A 128 2.72 46.60 -40.03
C SER A 128 1.84 47.84 -40.15
N GLU A 129 0.96 48.07 -39.18
CA GLU A 129 0.11 49.27 -39.11
C GLU A 129 0.96 50.52 -38.86
N ALA A 130 1.90 50.46 -37.91
CA ALA A 130 2.84 51.56 -37.66
C ALA A 130 3.65 51.92 -38.92
N THR A 131 4.02 50.91 -39.73
CA THR A 131 4.71 51.14 -41.01
C THR A 131 3.80 51.83 -42.03
N ALA A 132 2.50 51.52 -42.03
CA ALA A 132 1.52 52.18 -42.89
C ALA A 132 1.26 53.63 -42.43
N GLU A 133 1.15 53.87 -41.13
CA GLU A 133 1.00 55.21 -40.56
C GLU A 133 2.21 56.10 -40.91
N SER A 134 3.44 55.60 -40.74
CA SER A 134 4.67 56.32 -41.12
C SER A 134 4.78 56.62 -42.62
N PHE A 135 4.08 55.89 -43.47
CA PHE A 135 4.01 56.22 -44.89
C PHE A 135 2.98 57.32 -45.15
N LEU A 136 1.82 57.26 -44.50
CA LEU A 136 0.76 58.26 -44.63
C LEU A 136 1.14 59.63 -44.07
N ASP A 137 2.01 59.68 -43.06
CA ASP A 137 2.55 60.92 -42.50
C ASP A 137 3.77 61.47 -43.27
N GLY A 138 4.28 60.71 -44.25
CA GLY A 138 5.43 61.09 -45.08
C GLY A 138 6.80 60.84 -44.44
N SER A 139 6.89 60.10 -43.33
CA SER A 139 8.15 59.78 -42.64
C SER A 139 9.01 58.74 -43.38
N ILE A 140 8.42 57.93 -44.27
CA ILE A 140 9.15 56.95 -45.10
C ILE A 140 8.78 57.07 -46.59
N GLU A 141 9.74 56.76 -47.47
CA GLU A 141 9.53 56.75 -48.92
C GLU A 141 8.79 55.49 -49.38
N LEU A 142 8.23 55.54 -50.60
CA LEU A 142 7.39 54.48 -51.15
C LEU A 142 8.12 53.12 -51.26
N ASP A 143 9.35 53.10 -51.75
CA ASP A 143 10.10 51.86 -51.95
C ASP A 143 10.38 51.16 -50.62
N ASP A 144 10.77 51.94 -49.60
CA ASP A 144 10.98 51.52 -48.22
C ASP A 144 9.71 50.98 -47.56
N PHE A 145 8.58 51.66 -47.79
CA PHE A 145 7.27 51.20 -47.33
C PHE A 145 6.91 49.85 -47.95
N LEU A 146 7.00 49.73 -49.28
CA LEU A 146 6.62 48.51 -49.99
C LEU A 146 7.46 47.31 -49.53
N GLU A 147 8.77 47.49 -49.34
CA GLU A 147 9.63 46.42 -48.86
C GLU A 147 9.24 45.98 -47.44
N LYS A 148 9.20 46.92 -46.47
CA LYS A 148 8.97 46.62 -45.05
C LYS A 148 7.54 46.11 -44.80
N PHE A 149 6.54 46.76 -45.39
CA PHE A 149 5.13 46.41 -45.20
C PHE A 149 4.82 45.02 -45.76
N MET A 150 5.29 44.71 -46.98
CA MET A 150 5.04 43.41 -47.60
C MET A 150 5.69 42.26 -46.81
N GLN A 151 6.93 42.46 -46.32
CA GLN A 151 7.61 41.48 -45.48
C GLN A 151 6.84 41.23 -44.17
N LYS A 152 6.43 42.30 -43.47
CA LYS A 152 5.67 42.21 -42.21
C LYS A 152 4.30 41.55 -42.41
N ARG A 153 3.53 41.97 -43.41
CA ARG A 153 2.20 41.39 -43.72
C ARG A 153 2.29 39.92 -44.13
N LYS A 154 3.29 39.54 -44.93
CA LYS A 154 3.54 38.14 -45.30
C LYS A 154 3.79 37.29 -44.06
N LEU A 155 4.64 37.75 -43.14
CA LEU A 155 4.94 37.03 -41.91
C LEU A 155 3.74 36.96 -40.97
N MET A 156 3.00 38.06 -40.79
CA MET A 156 1.78 38.11 -40.00
C MET A 156 0.74 37.10 -40.51
N HIS A 157 0.43 37.11 -41.80
CA HIS A 157 -0.54 36.17 -42.38
C HIS A 157 -0.09 34.71 -42.23
N LEU A 158 1.20 34.42 -42.39
CA LEU A 158 1.74 33.08 -42.16
C LEU A 158 1.56 32.63 -40.70
N ARG A 159 1.83 33.52 -39.73
CA ARG A 159 1.65 33.22 -38.30
C ARG A 159 0.16 33.05 -37.94
N LYS A 160 -0.73 33.83 -38.56
CA LYS A 160 -2.19 33.71 -38.40
C LYS A 160 -2.70 32.34 -38.85
N VAL A 161 -2.32 31.88 -40.05
CA VAL A 161 -2.69 30.55 -40.55
C VAL A 161 -2.16 29.44 -39.63
N LYS A 162 -0.91 29.56 -39.15
CA LYS A 162 -0.34 28.59 -38.21
C LYS A 162 -1.08 28.57 -36.87
N THR A 163 -1.48 29.74 -36.37
CA THR A 163 -2.29 29.89 -35.15
C THR A 163 -3.63 29.19 -35.30
N ASP A 164 -4.34 29.44 -36.39
CA ASP A 164 -5.66 28.86 -36.65
C ASP A 164 -5.56 27.33 -36.78
N LYS A 165 -4.53 26.82 -37.47
CA LYS A 165 -4.32 25.38 -37.59
C LYS A 165 -3.96 24.72 -36.25
N MET A 166 -3.17 25.40 -35.43
CA MET A 166 -2.80 24.90 -34.10
C MET A 166 -4.00 24.88 -33.14
N LYS A 167 -4.92 25.85 -33.24
CA LYS A 167 -6.21 25.84 -32.51
C LYS A 167 -7.07 24.64 -32.90
N GLU A 168 -7.18 24.37 -34.20
CA GLU A 168 -7.93 23.21 -34.71
C GLU A 168 -7.38 21.89 -34.16
N ILE A 169 -6.06 21.68 -34.24
CA ILE A 169 -5.38 20.49 -33.70
C ILE A 169 -5.62 20.33 -32.19
N LEU A 170 -5.57 21.43 -31.43
CA LEU A 170 -5.78 21.39 -29.99
C LEU A 170 -7.23 21.01 -29.64
N ASN A 171 -8.21 21.54 -30.38
CA ASN A 171 -9.63 21.21 -30.20
C ASN A 171 -9.92 19.74 -30.52
N GLU A 172 -9.33 19.21 -31.60
CA GLU A 172 -9.39 17.80 -31.95
C GLU A 172 -8.78 16.93 -30.83
N MET A 173 -7.57 17.28 -30.38
CA MET A 173 -6.85 16.55 -29.33
C MET A 173 -7.62 16.50 -28.00
N ASN A 174 -8.29 17.60 -27.63
CA ASN A 174 -9.15 17.64 -26.45
C ASN A 174 -10.42 16.79 -26.63
N SER A 175 -10.92 16.66 -27.86
CA SER A 175 -12.08 15.80 -28.17
C SER A 175 -11.75 14.31 -28.13
N TYR A 176 -10.52 13.91 -28.49
CA TYR A 176 -10.06 12.51 -28.43
C TYR A 176 -9.58 12.07 -27.04
N ARG A 177 -9.32 13.01 -26.12
CA ARG A 177 -8.99 12.70 -24.71
C ARG A 177 -10.28 12.45 -23.92
N ALA A 178 -10.93 11.31 -24.16
CA ALA A 178 -11.87 10.76 -23.20
C ALA A 178 -11.17 10.58 -21.83
N PRO A 179 -11.87 10.76 -20.69
CA PRO A 179 -11.23 10.71 -19.39
C PRO A 179 -10.78 9.28 -19.10
N TYR A 180 -9.50 9.01 -19.33
CA TYR A 180 -8.86 7.87 -18.69
C TYR A 180 -8.96 8.09 -17.18
N PRO A 181 -9.43 7.09 -16.41
CA PRO A 181 -9.56 7.24 -14.98
C PRO A 181 -8.19 7.60 -14.39
N PRO A 182 -8.13 8.62 -13.51
CA PRO A 182 -6.88 9.09 -12.94
C PRO A 182 -6.17 7.94 -12.21
N ALA A 183 -4.84 7.95 -12.19
CA ALA A 183 -4.00 6.91 -11.57
C ALA A 183 -4.41 6.58 -10.11
N ASN A 184 -5.04 7.53 -9.40
CA ASN A 184 -5.66 7.31 -8.09
C ASN A 184 -6.70 6.18 -8.05
N PHE A 185 -7.33 5.83 -9.17
CA PHE A 185 -8.28 4.73 -9.27
C PHE A 185 -7.60 3.37 -9.08
N TYR A 186 -6.31 3.26 -9.41
CA TYR A 186 -5.52 2.04 -9.19
C TYR A 186 -4.87 2.04 -7.78
N LEU A 187 -4.54 3.21 -7.23
CA LEU A 187 -4.02 3.33 -5.86
C LEU A 187 -5.05 2.93 -4.79
N SER A 188 -6.34 3.20 -5.00
CA SER A 188 -7.41 2.76 -4.09
C SER A 188 -7.63 1.24 -4.07
N GLN A 189 -7.23 0.53 -5.14
CA GLN A 189 -7.32 -0.92 -5.19
C GLN A 189 -6.16 -1.58 -4.45
N ILE A 190 -4.98 -0.94 -4.41
CA ILE A 190 -3.78 -1.44 -3.75
C ILE A 190 -3.83 -1.17 -2.23
N SER A 191 -4.31 0.01 -1.81
CA SER A 191 -4.47 0.30 -0.37
C SER A 191 -5.49 -0.60 0.33
N ASN A 192 -6.49 -1.09 -0.40
CA ASN A 192 -7.46 -2.08 0.08
C ASN A 192 -6.86 -3.48 0.33
N LEU A 193 -5.69 -3.79 -0.25
CA LEU A 193 -4.98 -5.05 0.02
C LEU A 193 -4.17 -4.98 1.33
N ASN A 194 -3.65 -3.81 1.69
CA ASN A 194 -2.91 -3.60 2.94
C ASN A 194 -3.81 -3.57 4.19
N GLY A 195 -5.13 -3.36 4.03
CA GLY A 195 -6.11 -3.41 5.12
C GLY A 195 -6.66 -4.81 5.44
N ALA A 196 -6.36 -5.83 4.62
CA ALA A 196 -6.92 -7.17 4.74
C ALA A 196 -6.12 -8.11 5.67
N MET A 197 -5.00 -7.67 6.23
CA MET A 197 -4.29 -8.37 7.29
C MET A 197 -4.86 -7.99 8.66
N ARG A 198 -6.13 -8.33 8.92
CA ARG A 198 -6.59 -8.42 10.31
C ARG A 198 -5.94 -9.67 10.93
N PRO A 199 -5.25 -9.56 12.07
CA PRO A 199 -4.82 -10.73 12.80
C PRO A 199 -6.07 -11.51 13.22
N MET A 200 -6.21 -12.73 12.72
CA MET A 200 -7.15 -13.72 13.24
C MET A 200 -6.52 -14.37 14.46
N TYR A 201 -6.51 -13.65 15.59
CA TYR A 201 -6.51 -14.20 16.95
C TYR A 201 -7.07 -13.14 17.91
#